data_AF-A0A2V7SBK2-F1
#
_entry.id   AF-A0A2V7SBK2-F1
#
_cell.length_a   1.000
_cell.length_b   1.000
_cell.length_c   1.000
_cell.angle_alpha   90.00
_cell.angle_beta   90.00
_cell.angle_gamma   90.00
#
_symmetry.space_group_name_H-M   'P 1'
#
loop_
_entity.id
_entity.type
_entity.pdbx_description
1 polymer ?
#
loop_
_entity_poly.entity_id
_entity_poly.type
_entity_poly.pdbx_seq_one_letter_code
_entity_poly.pdbx_strand_id
1 'polypeptide(L)'
;MTRTVVVLLALPALLAPPARSQQLDTALWTRLHYRFVGPEGNRAVAVVGEPGNPLVAYVGAASGGVWKTEDGGVHWRPVFDSEPAQAIGALALAPSAHTVLWAGTGETFFIRSMTALGNGIYKSTDAGRSWQHMGLDSTGRIARIVIHPTNPDIVLACALGRAFGPQAERGVYRTADGGKTWTRVLFVDPNTGCSDLAIDPGDANTLFAGMWQFEVKTWHLQSGGPGSGLWVSRDGGVTWKRLAGHGLPAASHVVGKIAVAVAASNPNTVYALVEDQDPTLYRSDDRGTTWRVVSRNHDMAERAPYYVRFAVAPDDEERLYFVTVRFSTSRDGGQTLGRSGFQGGGDNHDIWIDPENPDRFMIAHDGGASITLNRGRTFTRIVLPIAQMYHVSTDTRAPYFVYGNRQDGSSYRMPSRSLSGSLSEGQWGHVGGCESGFAIPDTVDNATVWSGCYDGGLEVYDVRTDHARNVRVWPEAGYGWRPADMKYRWNWTFPIAISPHDHAKVYVGSQVVHVTTDGGASWKVISPDLTRNDTTHQQSSGGVTTDNLMTFDGATLFALAESPVQAGVIWTGSNDGLVHVSRDGGTSWTDVTANLPKLPPWGKITNIEPSHFDAGTAYVAADLHELDDLWPYIY
;
A
#
# COMPACT_ATOMS: atom_id res chain seq x y z
N MET A 1 -11.04 95.13 -13.74
CA MET A 1 -10.20 94.06 -13.15
C MET A 1 -11.10 93.14 -12.36
N THR A 2 -11.54 92.06 -12.98
CA THR A 2 -12.47 91.07 -12.45
C THR A 2 -11.68 90.03 -11.66
N ARG A 3 -11.92 89.91 -10.36
CA ARG A 3 -11.31 88.87 -9.51
C ARG A 3 -12.17 87.62 -9.55
N THR A 4 -11.67 86.57 -10.23
CA THR A 4 -12.24 85.23 -10.21
C THR A 4 -11.87 84.55 -8.90
N VAL A 5 -12.88 84.21 -8.08
CA VAL A 5 -12.71 83.39 -6.87
C VAL A 5 -12.87 81.93 -7.28
N VAL A 6 -11.79 81.15 -7.20
CA VAL A 6 -11.83 79.69 -7.35
C VAL A 6 -12.15 79.09 -5.99
N VAL A 7 -13.32 78.46 -5.86
CA VAL A 7 -13.69 77.66 -4.70
C VAL A 7 -13.16 76.24 -4.94
N LEU A 8 -12.12 75.84 -4.21
CA LEU A 8 -11.68 74.44 -4.14
C LEU A 8 -12.68 73.66 -3.27
N LEU A 9 -13.47 72.78 -3.88
CA LEU A 9 -14.25 71.76 -3.18
C LEU A 9 -13.31 70.59 -2.84
N ALA A 10 -12.89 70.51 -1.58
CA ALA A 10 -12.22 69.32 -1.05
C ALA A 10 -13.28 68.22 -0.82
N LEU A 11 -13.29 67.19 -1.67
CA LEU A 11 -14.03 65.96 -1.40
C LEU A 11 -13.35 65.22 -0.24
N PRO A 12 -14.06 64.88 0.85
CA PRO A 12 -13.52 63.97 1.85
C PRO A 12 -13.42 62.57 1.23
N ALA A 13 -12.21 62.04 1.14
CA ALA A 13 -12.00 60.63 0.86
C ALA A 13 -12.59 59.82 2.03
N LEU A 14 -13.75 59.20 1.80
CA LEU A 14 -14.31 58.18 2.69
C LEU A 14 -13.36 56.99 2.69
N LEU A 15 -12.44 56.96 3.65
CA LEU A 15 -11.68 55.77 4.01
C LEU A 15 -12.69 54.73 4.50
N ALA A 16 -13.03 53.76 3.63
CA ALA A 16 -13.75 52.58 4.06
C ALA A 16 -12.92 51.89 5.16
N PRO A 17 -13.53 51.56 6.32
CA PRO A 17 -12.80 50.80 7.33
C PRO A 17 -12.33 49.48 6.70
N PRO A 18 -11.10 49.02 7.00
CA PRO A 18 -10.63 47.73 6.52
C PRO A 18 -11.66 46.69 6.95
N ALA A 19 -12.18 45.93 5.99
CA ALA A 19 -13.01 44.77 6.29
C ALA A 19 -12.20 43.87 7.23
N ARG A 20 -12.58 43.81 8.50
CA ARG A 20 -12.04 42.80 9.41
C ARG A 20 -12.43 41.46 8.79
N SER A 21 -11.46 40.65 8.40
CA SER A 21 -11.75 39.25 8.10
C SER A 21 -12.48 38.70 9.31
N GLN A 22 -13.59 37.99 9.08
CA GLN A 22 -14.25 37.29 10.17
C GLN A 22 -13.22 36.32 10.74
N GLN A 23 -12.76 36.58 11.97
CA GLN A 23 -12.03 35.58 12.72
C GLN A 23 -12.99 34.41 12.88
N LEU A 24 -12.69 33.30 12.21
CA LEU A 24 -13.44 32.05 12.36
C LEU A 24 -13.41 31.68 13.84
N ASP A 25 -14.60 31.48 14.43
CA ASP A 25 -14.70 30.96 15.78
C ASP A 25 -14.23 29.50 15.80
N THR A 26 -12.99 29.29 16.23
CA THR A 26 -12.37 27.96 16.31
C THR A 26 -13.03 27.08 17.35
N ALA A 27 -13.88 27.62 18.24
CA ALA A 27 -14.72 26.81 19.13
C ALA A 27 -15.78 26.00 18.36
N LEU A 28 -16.09 26.35 17.11
CA LEU A 28 -16.91 25.52 16.23
C LEU A 28 -16.18 24.23 15.81
N TRP A 29 -14.85 24.26 15.75
CA TRP A 29 -14.05 23.11 15.30
C TRP A 29 -14.03 22.00 16.36
N THR A 30 -14.13 22.36 17.64
CA THR A 30 -14.21 21.39 18.74
C THR A 30 -15.53 20.59 18.77
N ARG A 31 -16.54 21.02 17.99
CA ARG A 31 -17.82 20.31 17.82
C ARG A 31 -17.83 19.36 16.63
N LEU A 32 -16.80 19.40 15.78
CA LEU A 32 -16.67 18.49 14.66
C LEU A 32 -16.34 17.08 15.18
N HIS A 33 -17.02 16.08 14.64
CA HIS A 33 -16.79 14.68 14.93
C HIS A 33 -16.57 13.93 13.62
N TYR A 34 -15.61 13.02 13.63
CA TYR A 34 -15.43 12.10 12.51
C TYR A 34 -16.66 11.21 12.37
N ARG A 35 -17.05 10.96 11.13
CA ARG A 35 -18.13 10.05 10.78
C ARG A 35 -17.67 9.19 9.61
N PHE A 36 -17.79 7.88 9.77
CA PHE A 36 -17.56 6.95 8.67
C PHE A 36 -18.60 7.18 7.55
N VAL A 37 -18.15 7.25 6.30
CA VAL A 37 -19.00 7.43 5.13
C VAL A 37 -18.83 6.33 4.07
N GLY A 38 -18.01 5.32 4.33
CA GLY A 38 -17.67 4.27 3.37
C GLY A 38 -16.53 4.67 2.40
N PRO A 39 -16.34 3.90 1.29
CA PRO A 39 -17.10 2.71 0.87
C PRO A 39 -16.81 1.47 1.74
N GLU A 40 -17.38 0.31 1.35
CA GLU A 40 -16.98 -0.98 1.94
C GLU A 40 -15.46 -1.15 1.84
N GLY A 41 -14.84 -1.55 2.95
CA GLY A 41 -13.40 -1.75 2.98
C GLY A 41 -12.97 -3.10 2.45
N ASN A 42 -11.67 -3.19 2.21
CA ASN A 42 -11.12 -4.27 1.42
C ASN A 42 -9.79 -4.78 2.01
N ARG A 43 -8.75 -3.99 2.19
CA ARG A 43 -7.42 -4.60 2.31
C ARG A 43 -7.02 -5.11 3.70
N ALA A 44 -6.89 -6.42 3.88
CA ALA A 44 -6.29 -7.04 5.06
C ALA A 44 -5.08 -7.91 4.71
N VAL A 45 -4.10 -7.96 5.61
CA VAL A 45 -2.79 -8.59 5.34
C VAL A 45 -2.30 -9.50 6.46
N ALA A 46 -3.06 -9.64 7.56
CA ALA A 46 -2.74 -10.57 8.64
C ALA A 46 -4.01 -11.22 9.19
N VAL A 47 -3.94 -12.51 9.51
CA VAL A 47 -5.07 -13.26 10.12
C VAL A 47 -4.56 -14.23 11.18
N VAL A 48 -5.32 -14.39 12.26
CA VAL A 48 -5.09 -15.43 13.26
C VAL A 48 -6.40 -15.81 13.94
N GLY A 49 -6.58 -17.08 14.28
CA GLY A 49 -7.71 -17.56 15.05
C GLY A 49 -7.27 -18.21 16.36
N GLU A 50 -8.21 -18.36 17.28
CA GLU A 50 -8.01 -19.16 18.49
C GLU A 50 -8.07 -20.66 18.15
N PRO A 51 -7.00 -21.45 18.40
CA PRO A 51 -6.98 -22.89 18.17
C PRO A 51 -8.19 -23.60 18.79
N GLY A 52 -8.85 -24.46 18.01
CA GLY A 52 -9.99 -25.27 18.46
C GLY A 52 -11.29 -24.50 18.74
N ASN A 53 -11.24 -23.17 18.83
CA ASN A 53 -12.38 -22.31 19.09
C ASN A 53 -12.83 -21.58 17.82
N PRO A 54 -13.86 -22.08 17.11
CA PRO A 54 -14.29 -21.50 15.83
C PRO A 54 -14.92 -20.11 15.96
N LEU A 55 -15.21 -19.64 17.17
CA LEU A 55 -15.90 -18.37 17.39
C LEU A 55 -14.95 -17.17 17.44
N VAL A 56 -13.69 -17.38 17.82
CA VAL A 56 -12.73 -16.29 18.08
C VAL A 56 -11.69 -16.21 16.97
N ALA A 57 -11.61 -15.04 16.35
CA ALA A 57 -10.61 -14.74 15.33
C ALA A 57 -10.28 -13.25 15.25
N TYR A 58 -9.14 -12.95 14.63
CA TYR A 58 -8.58 -11.63 14.47
C TYR A 58 -8.15 -11.38 13.03
N VAL A 59 -8.34 -10.15 12.57
CA VAL A 59 -7.91 -9.66 11.25
C VAL A 59 -7.07 -8.40 11.46
N GLY A 60 -5.90 -8.34 10.82
CA GLY A 60 -5.06 -7.15 10.74
C GLY A 60 -5.19 -6.49 9.37
N ALA A 61 -5.64 -5.24 9.36
CA ALA A 61 -5.79 -4.45 8.14
C ALA A 61 -4.43 -3.96 7.61
N ALA A 62 -4.30 -3.79 6.29
CA ALA A 62 -3.15 -3.08 5.71
C ALA A 62 -3.09 -1.62 6.19
N SER A 63 -4.27 -1.04 6.43
CA SER A 63 -4.48 0.24 7.11
C SER A 63 -5.87 0.22 7.76
N GLY A 64 -5.94 0.24 9.09
CA GLY A 64 -7.21 0.18 9.84
C GLY A 64 -7.19 -0.72 11.09
N GLY A 65 -6.01 -1.08 11.59
CA GLY A 65 -5.85 -1.71 12.90
C GLY A 65 -6.21 -3.19 12.95
N VAL A 66 -6.44 -3.68 14.16
CA VAL A 66 -6.83 -5.06 14.47
C VAL A 66 -8.31 -5.13 14.75
N TRP A 67 -8.97 -6.12 14.15
CA TRP A 67 -10.40 -6.41 14.30
C TRP A 67 -10.59 -7.77 14.94
N LYS A 68 -11.59 -7.91 15.80
CA LYS A 68 -11.89 -9.15 16.52
C LYS A 68 -13.35 -9.58 16.31
N THR A 69 -13.55 -10.88 16.14
CA THR A 69 -14.84 -11.56 16.28
C THR A 69 -14.83 -12.52 17.47
N GLU A 70 -16.00 -12.74 18.06
CA GLU A 70 -16.24 -13.74 19.12
C GLU A 70 -17.51 -14.57 18.84
N ASP A 71 -18.04 -14.50 17.62
CA ASP A 71 -19.26 -15.18 17.19
C ASP A 71 -19.11 -15.85 15.81
N GLY A 72 -17.87 -16.23 15.46
CA GLY A 72 -17.60 -16.98 14.24
C GLY A 72 -17.58 -16.12 12.97
N GLY A 73 -17.32 -14.82 13.12
CA GLY A 73 -17.18 -13.88 12.01
C GLY A 73 -18.46 -13.16 11.60
N VAL A 74 -19.54 -13.28 12.39
CA VAL A 74 -20.80 -12.55 12.13
C VAL A 74 -20.65 -11.08 12.47
N HIS A 75 -20.02 -10.76 13.60
CA HIS A 75 -19.69 -9.39 13.99
C HIS A 75 -18.20 -9.21 14.22
N TRP A 76 -17.71 -8.04 13.81
CA TRP A 76 -16.33 -7.62 13.99
C TRP A 76 -16.30 -6.26 14.67
N ARG A 77 -15.45 -6.12 15.69
CA ARG A 77 -15.21 -4.84 16.35
C ARG A 77 -13.74 -4.45 16.24
N PRO A 78 -13.43 -3.15 16.11
CA PRO A 78 -12.05 -2.71 16.20
C PRO A 78 -11.55 -2.90 17.63
N VAL A 79 -10.31 -3.34 17.75
CA VAL A 79 -9.65 -3.55 19.04
C VAL A 79 -8.29 -2.84 19.11
N PHE A 80 -7.98 -1.97 18.13
CA PHE A 80 -6.68 -1.29 18.00
C PHE A 80 -6.79 0.22 17.65
N ASP A 81 -8.00 0.79 17.63
CA ASP A 81 -8.23 2.17 17.16
C ASP A 81 -7.53 3.24 18.01
N SER A 82 -7.18 2.93 19.27
CA SER A 82 -6.46 3.84 20.16
C SER A 82 -4.97 3.98 19.83
N GLU A 83 -4.41 3.07 19.02
CA GLU A 83 -2.97 3.02 18.80
C GLU A 83 -2.55 3.88 17.60
N PRO A 84 -1.34 4.47 17.62
CA PRO A 84 -0.94 5.44 16.60
C PRO A 84 -0.58 4.82 15.24
N ALA A 85 -0.25 3.53 15.18
CA ALA A 85 0.09 2.84 13.93
C ALA A 85 -1.05 1.89 13.53
N GLN A 86 -1.66 2.14 12.37
CA GLN A 86 -2.86 1.39 11.95
C GLN A 86 -2.59 0.36 10.85
N ALA A 87 -1.35 0.22 10.38
CA ALA A 87 -0.95 -0.84 9.45
C ALA A 87 -0.46 -2.06 10.25
N ILE A 88 -1.06 -3.23 10.02
CA ILE A 88 -0.75 -4.45 10.78
C ILE A 88 -0.10 -5.47 9.85
N GLY A 89 1.21 -5.65 9.94
CA GLY A 89 1.97 -6.60 9.10
C GLY A 89 1.98 -8.03 9.62
N ALA A 90 1.78 -8.23 10.93
CA ALA A 90 1.78 -9.55 11.54
C ALA A 90 0.86 -9.62 12.76
N LEU A 91 0.16 -10.74 12.90
CA LEU A 91 -0.57 -11.12 14.11
C LEU A 91 -0.10 -12.50 14.58
N ALA A 92 0.08 -12.65 15.89
CA ALA A 92 0.37 -13.94 16.51
C ALA A 92 -0.39 -14.08 17.83
N LEU A 93 -1.03 -15.24 18.01
CA LEU A 93 -1.71 -15.66 19.23
C LEU A 93 -0.87 -16.73 19.91
N ALA A 94 -0.63 -16.61 21.22
CA ALA A 94 0.19 -17.57 21.93
C ALA A 94 -0.52 -18.94 22.06
N PRO A 95 0.08 -20.06 21.60
CA PRO A 95 -0.57 -21.39 21.67
C PRO A 95 -0.85 -21.87 23.09
N SER A 96 -0.04 -21.45 24.07
CA SER A 96 -0.21 -21.84 25.48
C SER A 96 -1.07 -20.87 26.30
N ALA A 97 -1.46 -19.73 25.73
CA ALA A 97 -2.22 -18.69 26.44
C ALA A 97 -3.01 -17.81 25.45
N HIS A 98 -4.23 -18.23 25.09
CA HIS A 98 -5.06 -17.57 24.07
C HIS A 98 -5.54 -16.14 24.43
N THR A 99 -5.17 -15.60 25.59
CA THR A 99 -5.37 -14.17 25.89
C THR A 99 -4.18 -13.30 25.50
N VAL A 100 -3.03 -13.91 25.15
CA VAL A 100 -1.80 -13.21 24.78
C VAL A 100 -1.69 -13.10 23.27
N LEU A 101 -1.76 -11.86 22.77
CA LEU A 101 -1.62 -11.52 21.36
C LEU A 101 -0.44 -10.58 21.14
N TRP A 102 0.16 -10.71 19.97
CA TRP A 102 1.17 -9.79 19.47
C TRP A 102 0.77 -9.25 18.12
N ALA A 103 0.91 -7.94 17.95
CA ALA A 103 0.65 -7.24 16.69
C ALA A 103 1.92 -6.52 16.25
N GLY A 104 2.45 -6.93 15.11
CA GLY A 104 3.55 -6.26 14.42
C GLY A 104 2.99 -5.25 13.43
N THR A 105 3.50 -4.02 13.46
CA THR A 105 3.00 -2.94 12.61
C THR A 105 3.81 -2.75 11.33
N GLY A 106 3.18 -2.10 10.34
CA GLY A 106 3.74 -1.80 9.02
C GLY A 106 3.41 -2.84 7.97
N GLU A 107 3.01 -2.40 6.78
CA GLU A 107 2.58 -3.28 5.68
C GLU A 107 3.77 -3.96 4.98
N THR A 108 3.78 -5.29 4.88
CA THR A 108 4.96 -6.08 4.46
C THR A 108 4.88 -6.63 3.04
N PHE A 109 3.78 -6.37 2.34
CA PHE A 109 3.52 -6.85 0.98
C PHE A 109 3.67 -5.67 0.02
N PHE A 110 4.79 -5.64 -0.71
CA PHE A 110 5.17 -4.49 -1.54
C PHE A 110 4.55 -4.59 -2.93
N ILE A 111 3.41 -3.93 -3.09
CA ILE A 111 2.79 -3.67 -4.41
C ILE A 111 3.22 -2.32 -4.98
N ARG A 112 3.49 -1.35 -4.11
CA ARG A 112 3.77 0.06 -4.41
C ARG A 112 4.61 0.72 -3.34
N SER A 113 5.15 1.90 -3.63
CA SER A 113 5.92 2.65 -2.64
C SER A 113 5.06 3.35 -1.58
N MET A 114 3.81 3.67 -1.90
CA MET A 114 2.83 4.28 -0.99
C MET A 114 2.19 3.24 -0.05
N THR A 115 2.99 2.68 0.87
CA THR A 115 2.54 1.75 1.91
C THR A 115 2.80 2.31 3.30
N ALA A 116 1.89 2.05 4.24
CA ALA A 116 1.96 2.63 5.57
C ALA A 116 3.09 1.98 6.40
N LEU A 117 3.98 2.82 6.94
CA LEU A 117 5.01 2.41 7.89
C LEU A 117 4.39 2.12 9.26
N GLY A 118 4.95 1.12 9.94
CA GLY A 118 4.68 0.80 11.33
C GLY A 118 5.64 1.50 12.28
N ASN A 119 5.39 1.34 13.57
CA ASN A 119 6.20 1.86 14.67
C ASN A 119 6.55 0.77 15.69
N GLY A 120 6.78 -0.46 15.23
CA GLY A 120 7.23 -1.58 16.06
C GLY A 120 6.13 -2.58 16.39
N ILE A 121 6.15 -3.09 17.63
CA ILE A 121 5.33 -4.24 18.04
C ILE A 121 4.52 -3.94 19.30
N TYR A 122 3.30 -4.48 19.37
CA TYR A 122 2.39 -4.33 20.49
C TYR A 122 2.02 -5.70 21.06
N LYS A 123 1.75 -5.74 22.36
CA LYS A 123 1.29 -6.93 23.10
C LYS A 123 -0.05 -6.65 23.76
N SER A 124 -0.96 -7.60 23.67
CA SER A 124 -2.15 -7.68 24.52
C SER A 124 -2.06 -8.92 25.40
N THR A 125 -2.55 -8.83 26.63
CA THR A 125 -2.66 -9.96 27.57
C THR A 125 -4.11 -10.25 27.98
N ASP A 126 -5.06 -9.50 27.42
CA ASP A 126 -6.48 -9.53 27.74
C ASP A 126 -7.38 -9.78 26.51
N ALA A 127 -6.83 -10.51 25.53
CA ALA A 127 -7.48 -10.90 24.28
C ALA A 127 -7.84 -9.73 23.35
N GLY A 128 -6.99 -8.70 23.32
CA GLY A 128 -7.10 -7.50 22.48
C GLY A 128 -7.89 -6.36 23.11
N ARG A 129 -8.30 -6.44 24.39
CA ARG A 129 -9.05 -5.33 25.02
C ARG A 129 -8.17 -4.12 25.29
N SER A 130 -6.89 -4.34 25.57
CA SER A 130 -5.86 -3.31 25.66
C SER A 130 -4.56 -3.77 25.03
N TRP A 131 -3.76 -2.81 24.59
CA TRP A 131 -2.47 -3.03 23.97
C TRP A 131 -1.39 -2.22 24.67
N GLN A 132 -0.22 -2.83 24.79
CA GLN A 132 0.99 -2.19 25.26
C GLN A 132 1.99 -2.16 24.11
N HIS A 133 2.55 -0.99 23.83
CA HIS A 133 3.67 -0.85 22.90
C HIS A 133 4.93 -1.43 23.53
N MET A 134 5.61 -2.33 22.80
CA MET A 134 6.73 -3.14 23.30
C MET A 134 8.06 -2.81 22.59
N GLY A 135 8.15 -1.65 21.94
CA GLY A 135 9.34 -1.16 21.25
C GLY A 135 9.47 -1.65 19.81
N LEU A 136 10.72 -1.67 19.31
CA LEU A 136 11.09 -1.92 17.90
C LEU A 136 10.66 -0.79 16.93
N ASP A 137 10.60 0.44 17.43
CA ASP A 137 9.99 1.61 16.77
C ASP A 137 10.56 1.88 15.37
N SER A 138 11.88 1.78 15.25
CA SER A 138 12.62 2.07 14.01
C SER A 138 12.66 0.90 13.02
N THR A 139 12.01 -0.23 13.31
CA THR A 139 11.97 -1.37 12.39
C THR A 139 11.12 -1.09 11.15
N GLY A 140 10.15 -0.19 11.24
CA GLY A 140 9.24 0.19 10.15
C GLY A 140 8.23 -0.89 9.76
N ARG A 141 8.61 -2.18 9.70
CA ARG A 141 7.75 -3.30 9.29
C ARG A 141 8.12 -4.59 10.01
N ILE A 142 7.11 -5.25 10.57
CA ILE A 142 7.22 -6.58 11.17
C ILE A 142 6.46 -7.59 10.29
N ALA A 143 7.17 -8.50 9.61
CA ALA A 143 6.62 -9.42 8.61
C ALA A 143 6.08 -10.74 9.18
N ARG A 144 6.56 -11.14 10.35
CA ARG A 144 6.15 -12.38 11.04
C ARG A 144 6.47 -12.25 12.53
N ILE A 145 5.64 -12.88 13.35
CA ILE A 145 5.90 -13.08 14.78
C ILE A 145 5.70 -14.57 15.05
N VAL A 146 6.66 -15.19 15.72
CA VAL A 146 6.53 -16.57 16.22
C VAL A 146 6.69 -16.58 17.72
N ILE A 147 5.79 -17.31 18.39
CA ILE A 147 5.73 -17.40 19.86
C ILE A 147 6.11 -18.83 20.23
N HIS A 148 6.93 -18.98 21.26
CA HIS A 148 7.32 -20.31 21.75
C HIS A 148 6.08 -21.13 22.17
N PRO A 149 5.93 -22.40 21.74
CA PRO A 149 4.68 -23.16 21.87
C PRO A 149 4.16 -23.29 23.30
N THR A 150 5.06 -23.38 24.28
CA THR A 150 4.73 -23.58 25.70
C THR A 150 5.06 -22.39 26.60
N ASN A 151 5.63 -21.30 26.07
CA ASN A 151 6.04 -20.14 26.89
C ASN A 151 5.75 -18.82 26.14
N PRO A 152 4.68 -18.09 26.51
CA PRO A 152 4.26 -16.90 25.77
C PRO A 152 5.22 -15.70 25.94
N ASP A 153 6.22 -15.79 26.82
CA ASP A 153 7.21 -14.73 27.04
C ASP A 153 8.45 -14.85 26.14
N ILE A 154 8.60 -15.98 25.44
CA ILE A 154 9.66 -16.18 24.44
C ILE A 154 9.05 -15.95 23.06
N VAL A 155 9.48 -14.87 22.40
CA VAL A 155 8.92 -14.41 21.12
C VAL A 155 10.04 -13.99 20.20
N LEU A 156 9.90 -14.30 18.91
CA LEU A 156 10.75 -13.76 17.86
C LEU A 156 9.92 -12.89 16.90
N ALA A 157 10.47 -11.73 16.55
CA ALA A 157 9.92 -10.79 15.60
C ALA A 157 10.81 -10.69 14.37
N CYS A 158 10.20 -10.84 13.20
CA CYS A 158 10.83 -10.75 11.88
C CYS A 158 10.75 -9.31 11.39
N ALA A 159 11.82 -8.53 11.62
CA ALA A 159 11.90 -7.13 11.22
C ALA A 159 12.40 -7.01 9.77
N LEU A 160 11.50 -6.63 8.88
CA LEU A 160 11.76 -6.52 7.44
C LEU A 160 12.47 -5.22 7.08
N GLY A 161 12.00 -4.11 7.67
CA GLY A 161 12.59 -2.80 7.48
C GLY A 161 11.73 -1.80 6.72
N ARG A 162 12.24 -0.56 6.64
CA ARG A 162 11.60 0.55 5.94
C ARG A 162 11.63 0.43 4.42
N ALA A 163 12.47 -0.43 3.84
CA ALA A 163 12.62 -0.66 2.39
C ALA A 163 13.29 0.45 1.58
N PHE A 164 13.34 1.68 2.08
CA PHE A 164 13.75 2.83 1.27
C PHE A 164 15.25 3.16 1.32
N GLY A 165 15.99 2.45 2.17
CA GLY A 165 17.45 2.53 2.24
C GLY A 165 18.07 1.54 3.23
N PRO A 166 19.40 1.62 3.38
CA PRO A 166 20.15 0.87 4.39
C PRO A 166 19.71 1.26 5.81
N GLN A 167 19.43 0.28 6.66
CA GLN A 167 19.09 0.53 8.06
C GLN A 167 19.63 -0.57 8.98
N ALA A 168 19.99 -0.23 10.22
CA ALA A 168 20.49 -1.23 11.16
C ALA A 168 19.35 -2.11 11.69
N GLU A 169 18.12 -1.60 11.76
CA GLU A 169 17.02 -2.21 12.51
C GLU A 169 16.33 -3.38 11.79
N ARG A 170 16.91 -3.86 10.69
CA ARG A 170 16.50 -5.10 10.03
C ARG A 170 16.99 -6.32 10.81
N GLY A 171 16.31 -7.46 10.66
CA GLY A 171 16.78 -8.73 11.19
C GLY A 171 15.73 -9.53 11.95
N VAL A 172 16.20 -10.48 12.76
CA VAL A 172 15.35 -11.21 13.71
C VAL A 172 15.65 -10.71 15.11
N TYR A 173 14.60 -10.29 15.82
CA TYR A 173 14.67 -9.88 17.22
C TYR A 173 14.04 -10.97 18.09
N ARG A 174 14.64 -11.24 19.24
CA ARG A 174 14.16 -12.20 20.22
C ARG A 174 13.98 -11.54 21.58
N THR A 175 12.87 -11.85 22.24
CA THR A 175 12.65 -11.58 23.67
C THR A 175 12.46 -12.89 24.41
N ALA A 176 12.82 -12.91 25.70
CA ALA A 176 12.57 -14.02 26.62
C ALA A 176 11.92 -13.56 27.93
N ASP A 177 11.51 -12.29 28.00
CA ASP A 177 10.91 -11.66 29.17
C ASP A 177 9.56 -10.99 28.83
N GLY A 178 8.92 -11.48 27.76
CA GLY A 178 7.61 -11.04 27.32
C GLY A 178 7.62 -9.65 26.68
N GLY A 179 8.74 -9.26 26.06
CA GLY A 179 8.94 -8.02 25.29
C GLY A 179 9.49 -6.84 26.07
N LYS A 180 9.90 -7.03 27.33
CA LYS A 180 10.53 -5.95 28.12
C LYS A 180 11.90 -5.60 27.55
N THR A 181 12.61 -6.61 27.04
CA THR A 181 13.87 -6.44 26.32
C THR A 181 13.88 -7.24 25.04
N TRP A 182 14.58 -6.72 24.03
CA TRP A 182 14.76 -7.34 22.72
C TRP A 182 16.23 -7.44 22.38
N THR A 183 16.66 -8.60 21.89
CA THR A 183 18.01 -8.84 21.36
C THR A 183 17.91 -9.12 19.88
N ARG A 184 18.69 -8.42 19.04
CA ARG A 184 18.81 -8.74 17.61
C ARG A 184 19.71 -9.97 17.46
N VAL A 185 19.11 -11.11 17.16
CA VAL A 185 19.75 -12.44 17.12
C VAL A 185 20.20 -12.86 15.72
N LEU A 186 19.63 -12.25 14.67
CA LEU A 186 20.08 -12.42 13.29
C LEU A 186 20.11 -11.07 12.59
N PHE A 187 21.27 -10.73 12.03
CA PHE A 187 21.49 -9.55 11.20
C PHE A 187 22.45 -9.95 10.07
N VAL A 188 22.08 -9.66 8.82
CA VAL A 188 22.91 -9.98 7.65
C VAL A 188 23.72 -8.74 7.26
N ASP A 189 23.01 -7.68 6.86
CA ASP A 189 23.56 -6.37 6.51
C ASP A 189 22.43 -5.32 6.55
N PRO A 190 22.73 -4.01 6.40
CA PRO A 190 21.71 -2.97 6.46
C PRO A 190 20.61 -3.01 5.37
N ASN A 191 20.80 -3.76 4.28
CA ASN A 191 19.86 -3.83 3.16
C ASN A 191 18.96 -5.07 3.23
N THR A 192 19.21 -5.96 4.19
CA THR A 192 18.59 -7.29 4.26
C THR A 192 17.71 -7.43 5.48
N GLY A 193 16.41 -7.62 5.24
CA GLY A 193 15.37 -7.81 6.25
C GLY A 193 15.00 -9.27 6.45
N CYS A 194 14.30 -9.57 7.55
CA CYS A 194 13.63 -10.85 7.70
C CYS A 194 12.29 -10.81 6.94
N SER A 195 12.05 -11.78 6.04
CA SER A 195 10.80 -11.90 5.28
C SER A 195 9.83 -12.94 5.87
N ASP A 196 10.36 -13.98 6.52
CA ASP A 196 9.52 -15.01 7.14
C ASP A 196 10.22 -15.76 8.29
N LEU A 197 9.43 -16.33 9.20
CA LEU A 197 9.88 -17.19 10.31
C LEU A 197 8.99 -18.42 10.45
N ALA A 198 9.61 -19.58 10.66
CA ALA A 198 8.92 -20.81 11.04
C ALA A 198 9.60 -21.43 12.27
N ILE A 199 8.78 -21.93 13.20
CA ILE A 199 9.21 -22.69 14.38
C ILE A 199 8.71 -24.12 14.25
N ASP A 200 9.54 -25.10 14.59
CA ASP A 200 9.09 -26.48 14.74
C ASP A 200 8.17 -26.56 15.99
N PRO A 201 6.88 -26.91 15.84
CA PRO A 201 5.94 -26.94 16.96
C PRO A 201 6.27 -28.02 18.00
N GLY A 202 7.01 -29.07 17.61
CA GLY A 202 7.44 -30.15 18.49
C GLY A 202 8.85 -29.95 19.09
N ASP A 203 9.66 -29.07 18.51
CA ASP A 203 10.99 -28.70 19.03
C ASP A 203 11.24 -27.19 18.83
N ALA A 204 10.89 -26.41 19.84
CA ALA A 204 11.04 -24.96 19.83
C ALA A 204 12.50 -24.47 19.71
N ASN A 205 13.50 -25.37 19.77
CA ASN A 205 14.89 -25.01 19.49
C ASN A 205 15.17 -24.91 17.99
N THR A 206 14.39 -25.59 17.15
CA THR A 206 14.54 -25.58 15.70
C THR A 206 13.67 -24.49 15.09
N LEU A 207 14.31 -23.50 14.48
CA LEU A 207 13.64 -22.42 13.76
C LEU A 207 14.29 -22.17 12.40
N PHE A 208 13.52 -21.63 11.47
CA PHE A 208 14.00 -21.18 10.16
C PHE A 208 13.63 -19.73 9.93
N ALA A 209 14.51 -19.00 9.23
CA ALA A 209 14.30 -17.61 8.86
C ALA A 209 14.61 -17.40 7.37
N GLY A 210 13.66 -16.82 6.64
CA GLY A 210 13.90 -16.27 5.31
C GLY A 210 14.43 -14.84 5.46
N MET A 211 15.57 -14.55 4.84
CA MET A 211 16.09 -13.18 4.75
C MET A 211 15.99 -12.68 3.31
N TRP A 212 15.63 -11.41 3.17
CA TRP A 212 15.32 -10.77 1.89
C TRP A 212 16.02 -9.42 1.80
N GLN A 213 16.96 -9.31 0.86
CA GLN A 213 17.53 -8.03 0.47
C GLN A 213 16.60 -7.34 -0.52
N PHE A 214 16.20 -6.11 -0.22
CA PHE A 214 15.31 -5.35 -1.10
C PHE A 214 15.38 -3.84 -0.86
N GLU A 215 15.13 -3.08 -1.93
CA GLU A 215 15.08 -1.63 -1.94
C GLU A 215 13.93 -1.12 -2.83
N VAL A 216 13.29 -0.03 -2.40
CA VAL A 216 12.30 0.72 -3.18
C VAL A 216 12.76 2.16 -3.30
N LYS A 217 12.73 2.70 -4.53
CA LYS A 217 12.87 4.13 -4.86
C LYS A 217 11.66 4.59 -5.68
N THR A 218 11.53 5.91 -5.84
CA THR A 218 10.49 6.52 -6.71
C THR A 218 10.56 6.07 -8.18
N TRP A 219 11.69 5.53 -8.62
CA TRP A 219 11.92 5.08 -10.00
C TRP A 219 12.24 3.59 -10.15
N HIS A 220 12.31 2.80 -9.07
CA HIS A 220 12.46 1.35 -9.19
C HIS A 220 12.14 0.57 -7.91
N LEU A 221 11.80 -0.69 -8.10
CA LEU A 221 11.82 -1.75 -7.08
C LEU A 221 12.99 -2.70 -7.38
N GLN A 222 13.81 -3.03 -6.39
CA GLN A 222 14.86 -4.04 -6.48
C GLN A 222 14.60 -5.15 -5.45
N SER A 223 14.14 -6.31 -5.91
CA SER A 223 14.02 -7.52 -5.08
C SER A 223 15.22 -8.44 -5.29
N GLY A 224 15.83 -8.87 -4.19
CA GLY A 224 16.92 -9.82 -4.17
C GLY A 224 18.30 -9.19 -4.21
N GLY A 225 19.25 -9.92 -3.63
CA GLY A 225 20.65 -9.54 -3.53
C GLY A 225 21.46 -10.58 -2.75
N PRO A 226 22.78 -10.38 -2.59
CA PRO A 226 23.66 -11.35 -1.92
C PRO A 226 23.30 -11.65 -0.46
N GLY A 227 22.58 -10.73 0.21
CA GLY A 227 22.10 -10.91 1.57
C GLY A 227 20.88 -11.83 1.69
N SER A 228 20.16 -12.13 0.60
CA SER A 228 18.99 -13.02 0.65
C SER A 228 19.37 -14.49 0.89
N GLY A 229 18.44 -15.27 1.46
CA GLY A 229 18.63 -16.71 1.67
C GLY A 229 17.85 -17.30 2.85
N LEU A 230 18.14 -18.56 3.18
CA LEU A 230 17.52 -19.28 4.29
C LEU A 230 18.52 -19.49 5.45
N TRP A 231 18.06 -19.34 6.68
CA TRP A 231 18.83 -19.58 7.89
C TRP A 231 18.12 -20.58 8.80
N VAL A 232 18.89 -21.30 9.62
CA VAL A 232 18.38 -22.21 10.66
C VAL A 232 18.99 -21.88 12.01
N SER A 233 18.17 -21.98 13.06
CA SER A 233 18.60 -21.99 14.47
C SER A 233 18.31 -23.36 15.07
N ARG A 234 19.15 -23.77 16.03
CA ARG A 234 19.04 -25.04 16.78
C ARG A 234 19.09 -24.83 18.29
N ASP A 235 18.95 -23.60 18.74
CA ASP A 235 19.09 -23.18 20.14
C ASP A 235 18.01 -22.18 20.57
N GLY A 236 16.83 -22.27 19.93
CA GLY A 236 15.68 -21.43 20.28
C GLY A 236 15.81 -20.01 19.74
N GLY A 237 16.55 -19.84 18.64
CA GLY A 237 16.72 -18.58 17.93
C GLY A 237 17.79 -17.69 18.51
N VAL A 238 18.69 -18.22 19.34
CA VAL A 238 19.80 -17.46 19.93
C VAL A 238 20.94 -17.30 18.92
N THR A 239 21.26 -18.35 18.17
CA THR A 239 22.23 -18.33 17.08
C THR A 239 21.64 -18.90 15.79
N TRP A 240 22.20 -18.47 14.66
CA TRP A 240 21.68 -18.77 13.33
C TRP A 240 22.81 -19.14 12.36
N LYS A 241 22.56 -20.13 11.51
CA LYS A 241 23.45 -20.58 10.45
C LYS A 241 22.77 -20.44 9.09
N ARG A 242 23.43 -19.81 8.12
CA ARG A 242 22.95 -19.74 6.73
C ARG A 242 22.94 -21.15 6.11
N LEU A 243 21.87 -21.48 5.42
CA LEU A 243 21.71 -22.67 4.60
C LEU A 243 21.95 -22.30 3.13
N ALA A 244 22.89 -22.99 2.49
CA ALA A 244 23.20 -22.85 1.08
C ALA A 244 23.83 -24.15 0.55
N GLY A 245 23.62 -24.47 -0.72
CA GLY A 245 24.00 -25.76 -1.27
C GLY A 245 23.17 -26.92 -0.71
N HIS A 246 23.67 -28.15 -0.79
CA HIS A 246 22.95 -29.35 -0.35
C HIS A 246 21.51 -29.45 -0.92
N GLY A 247 21.35 -29.02 -2.18
CA GLY A 247 20.07 -28.96 -2.89
C GLY A 247 19.42 -27.56 -2.94
N LEU A 248 19.79 -26.64 -2.04
CA LEU A 248 19.47 -25.22 -2.16
C LEU A 248 20.44 -24.51 -3.11
N PRO A 249 20.11 -23.31 -3.62
CA PRO A 249 21.04 -22.49 -4.37
C PRO A 249 22.36 -22.26 -3.63
N ALA A 250 23.44 -22.10 -4.39
CA ALA A 250 24.72 -21.68 -3.82
C ALA A 250 24.59 -20.27 -3.22
N ALA A 251 25.39 -19.95 -2.20
CA ALA A 251 25.36 -18.64 -1.55
C ALA A 251 25.67 -17.45 -2.49
N SER A 252 26.29 -17.71 -3.65
CA SER A 252 26.57 -16.73 -4.70
C SER A 252 25.42 -16.55 -5.70
N HIS A 253 24.42 -17.46 -5.70
CA HIS A 253 23.22 -17.32 -6.52
C HIS A 253 22.28 -16.32 -5.85
N VAL A 254 21.90 -15.28 -6.59
CA VAL A 254 21.03 -14.22 -6.06
C VAL A 254 19.59 -14.71 -6.10
N VAL A 255 18.93 -14.64 -4.94
CA VAL A 255 17.52 -14.95 -4.76
C VAL A 255 16.80 -13.76 -4.11
N GLY A 256 15.47 -13.74 -4.20
CA GLY A 256 14.64 -12.68 -3.65
C GLY A 256 13.98 -13.06 -2.32
N LYS A 257 12.69 -12.72 -2.18
CA LYS A 257 11.88 -12.98 -0.97
C LYS A 257 11.71 -14.48 -0.73
N ILE A 258 11.69 -14.89 0.54
CA ILE A 258 11.60 -16.30 0.95
C ILE A 258 10.51 -16.48 2.00
N ALA A 259 9.65 -17.49 1.80
CA ALA A 259 8.73 -18.01 2.80
C ALA A 259 9.17 -19.41 3.22
N VAL A 260 8.93 -19.77 4.48
CA VAL A 260 9.33 -21.05 5.06
C VAL A 260 8.24 -21.60 5.97
N ALA A 261 8.04 -22.92 5.95
CA ALA A 261 7.10 -23.59 6.84
C ALA A 261 7.61 -24.98 7.24
N VAL A 262 7.38 -25.34 8.50
CA VAL A 262 7.64 -26.69 9.05
C VAL A 262 6.30 -27.42 9.10
N ALA A 263 6.25 -28.67 8.61
CA ALA A 263 5.05 -29.47 8.68
C ALA A 263 4.79 -29.94 10.12
N ALA A 264 3.63 -29.61 10.69
CA ALA A 264 3.31 -29.99 12.07
C ALA A 264 3.05 -31.51 12.22
N SER A 265 2.51 -32.16 11.18
CA SER A 265 2.27 -33.61 11.15
C SER A 265 3.57 -34.44 11.13
N ASN A 266 4.64 -33.87 10.56
CA ASN A 266 5.95 -34.50 10.45
C ASN A 266 7.05 -33.43 10.41
N PRO A 267 7.62 -33.05 11.57
CA PRO A 267 8.58 -31.94 11.65
C PRO A 267 9.90 -32.16 10.91
N ASN A 268 10.17 -33.38 10.40
CA ASN A 268 11.29 -33.61 9.50
C ASN A 268 11.10 -32.92 8.15
N THR A 269 9.84 -32.72 7.74
CA THR A 269 9.49 -32.07 6.48
C THR A 269 9.44 -30.55 6.65
N VAL A 270 10.30 -29.86 5.91
CA VAL A 270 10.38 -28.40 5.87
C VAL A 270 10.31 -27.94 4.42
N TYR A 271 9.47 -26.96 4.14
CA TYR A 271 9.35 -26.34 2.82
C TYR A 271 9.89 -24.93 2.82
N ALA A 272 10.52 -24.54 1.72
CA ALA A 272 10.93 -23.16 1.46
C ALA A 272 10.50 -22.75 0.05
N LEU A 273 9.71 -21.68 -0.05
CA LEU A 273 9.33 -21.05 -1.31
C LEU A 273 10.25 -19.85 -1.53
N VAL A 274 11.01 -19.88 -2.62
CA VAL A 274 12.09 -18.93 -2.89
C VAL A 274 11.81 -18.19 -4.19
N GLU A 275 11.82 -16.86 -4.14
CA GLU A 275 11.90 -16.02 -5.34
C GLU A 275 13.23 -16.27 -6.05
N ASP A 276 13.14 -16.74 -7.28
CA ASP A 276 14.22 -16.97 -8.22
C ASP A 276 13.68 -16.63 -9.62
N GLN A 277 14.50 -16.69 -10.67
CA GLN A 277 14.04 -16.42 -12.05
C GLN A 277 12.77 -17.21 -12.41
N ASP A 278 12.75 -18.48 -12.00
CA ASP A 278 11.54 -19.29 -11.90
C ASP A 278 11.25 -19.54 -10.41
N PRO A 279 10.13 -19.06 -9.85
CA PRO A 279 9.81 -19.29 -8.45
C PRO A 279 9.85 -20.78 -8.09
N THR A 280 10.58 -21.12 -7.04
CA THR A 280 10.95 -22.51 -6.74
C THR A 280 10.54 -22.93 -5.35
N LEU A 281 9.87 -24.07 -5.25
CA LEU A 281 9.57 -24.74 -3.99
C LEU A 281 10.63 -25.80 -3.70
N TYR A 282 11.25 -25.68 -2.53
CA TYR A 282 12.21 -26.64 -2.00
C TYR A 282 11.58 -27.42 -0.85
N ARG A 283 12.00 -28.67 -0.70
CA ARG A 283 11.65 -29.52 0.45
C ARG A 283 12.87 -30.21 1.04
N SER A 284 12.94 -30.21 2.35
CA SER A 284 13.80 -31.06 3.16
C SER A 284 12.96 -32.11 3.87
N ASP A 285 13.51 -33.31 4.08
CA ASP A 285 12.91 -34.38 4.89
C ASP A 285 13.83 -34.79 6.07
N ASP A 286 14.79 -33.94 6.42
CA ASP A 286 15.76 -34.14 7.49
C ASP A 286 15.96 -32.87 8.32
N ARG A 287 14.85 -32.14 8.54
CA ARG A 287 14.78 -30.87 9.29
C ARG A 287 15.71 -29.80 8.72
N GLY A 288 15.84 -29.69 7.41
CA GLY A 288 16.61 -28.64 6.73
C GLY A 288 18.09 -28.91 6.55
N THR A 289 18.56 -30.15 6.72
CA THR A 289 19.98 -30.51 6.53
C THR A 289 20.31 -30.70 5.04
N THR A 290 19.44 -31.39 4.31
CA THR A 290 19.48 -31.54 2.85
C THR A 290 18.13 -31.18 2.23
N TRP A 291 18.17 -30.70 1.00
CA TRP A 291 17.03 -30.17 0.28
C TRP A 291 16.96 -30.76 -1.11
N ARG A 292 15.78 -30.67 -1.73
CA ARG A 292 15.58 -30.89 -3.16
C ARG A 292 14.56 -29.89 -3.70
N VAL A 293 14.67 -29.60 -4.99
CA VAL A 293 13.61 -28.91 -5.73
C VAL A 293 12.41 -29.86 -5.81
N VAL A 294 11.23 -29.36 -5.45
CA VAL A 294 9.96 -30.05 -5.67
C VAL A 294 9.39 -29.65 -7.02
N SER A 295 9.24 -28.34 -7.24
CA SER A 295 8.63 -27.80 -8.45
C SER A 295 9.05 -26.35 -8.68
N ARG A 296 8.89 -25.91 -9.93
CA ARG A 296 9.02 -24.52 -10.36
C ARG A 296 7.69 -24.12 -10.96
N ASN A 297 7.01 -23.16 -10.35
CA ASN A 297 5.68 -22.76 -10.81
C ASN A 297 5.43 -21.29 -10.45
N HIS A 298 5.17 -20.48 -11.48
CA HIS A 298 4.87 -19.07 -11.34
C HIS A 298 3.66 -18.81 -10.44
N ASP A 299 2.62 -19.64 -10.50
CA ASP A 299 1.38 -19.46 -9.73
C ASP A 299 1.59 -19.55 -8.20
N MET A 300 2.73 -20.10 -7.74
CA MET A 300 3.09 -20.19 -6.32
C MET A 300 3.68 -18.90 -5.76
N ALA A 301 4.25 -18.03 -6.61
CA ALA A 301 4.87 -16.77 -6.22
C ALA A 301 4.93 -15.80 -7.41
N GLU A 302 3.75 -15.50 -7.96
CA GLU A 302 3.55 -14.40 -8.91
C GLU A 302 4.01 -13.10 -8.23
N ARG A 303 4.61 -12.15 -8.97
CA ARG A 303 5.09 -10.86 -8.43
C ARG A 303 5.69 -10.98 -7.03
N ALA A 304 6.75 -11.78 -6.90
CA ALA A 304 7.24 -12.28 -5.63
C ALA A 304 7.47 -11.25 -4.49
N PRO A 305 7.88 -9.99 -4.73
CA PRO A 305 7.91 -8.97 -3.67
C PRO A 305 6.57 -8.78 -2.97
N TYR A 306 5.49 -8.98 -3.73
CA TYR A 306 4.12 -8.97 -3.28
C TYR A 306 3.69 -10.37 -2.79
N TYR A 307 3.79 -11.45 -3.58
CA TYR A 307 3.26 -12.77 -3.17
C TYR A 307 4.33 -13.85 -2.94
N VAL A 308 4.87 -13.94 -1.73
CA VAL A 308 5.64 -15.11 -1.26
C VAL A 308 5.17 -15.49 0.14
N ARG A 309 4.19 -16.39 0.20
CA ARG A 309 3.60 -16.93 1.43
C ARG A 309 2.86 -18.23 1.13
N PHE A 310 2.97 -19.19 2.03
CA PHE A 310 2.22 -20.45 1.96
C PHE A 310 2.07 -21.06 3.35
N ALA A 311 1.23 -22.08 3.47
CA ALA A 311 1.08 -22.88 4.69
C ALA A 311 1.03 -24.38 4.37
N VAL A 312 1.46 -25.19 5.34
CA VAL A 312 1.32 -26.65 5.34
C VAL A 312 0.11 -27.00 6.22
N ALA A 313 -0.72 -27.95 5.81
CA ALA A 313 -1.80 -28.43 6.67
C ALA A 313 -1.21 -29.04 7.97
N PRO A 314 -1.82 -28.80 9.14
CA PRO A 314 -1.27 -29.29 10.40
C PRO A 314 -1.36 -30.81 10.55
N ASP A 315 -2.20 -31.48 9.75
CA ASP A 315 -2.45 -32.93 9.79
C ASP A 315 -1.89 -33.72 8.59
N ASP A 316 -1.26 -33.06 7.61
CA ASP A 316 -0.82 -33.67 6.36
C ASP A 316 0.33 -32.85 5.72
N GLU A 317 1.56 -33.37 5.80
CA GLU A 317 2.76 -32.69 5.29
C GLU A 317 2.80 -32.58 3.75
N GLU A 318 1.92 -33.28 3.04
CA GLU A 318 1.80 -33.23 1.59
C GLU A 318 0.73 -32.23 1.12
N ARG A 319 -0.06 -31.67 2.04
CA ARG A 319 -1.09 -30.67 1.73
C ARG A 319 -0.57 -29.26 1.96
N LEU A 320 -0.44 -28.51 0.88
CA LEU A 320 0.05 -27.12 0.88
C LEU A 320 -1.01 -26.16 0.36
N TYR A 321 -0.95 -24.93 0.87
CA TYR A 321 -1.80 -23.81 0.50
C TYR A 321 -0.95 -22.61 0.13
N PHE A 322 -1.02 -22.17 -1.12
CA PHE A 322 -0.28 -21.02 -1.63
C PHE A 322 -1.23 -19.83 -1.74
N VAL A 323 -0.80 -18.68 -1.22
CA VAL A 323 -1.57 -17.43 -1.26
C VAL A 323 -0.82 -16.44 -2.14
N THR A 324 -1.32 -16.28 -3.37
CA THR A 324 -0.84 -15.32 -4.37
C THR A 324 -2.00 -14.50 -4.91
N VAL A 325 -1.90 -13.94 -6.13
CA VAL A 325 -3.06 -13.40 -6.85
C VAL A 325 -4.25 -14.37 -6.77
N ARG A 326 -3.98 -15.67 -6.89
CA ARG A 326 -4.97 -16.74 -6.75
C ARG A 326 -4.65 -17.64 -5.57
N PHE A 327 -5.70 -18.15 -4.93
CA PHE A 327 -5.55 -19.19 -3.93
C PHE A 327 -5.40 -20.55 -4.59
N SER A 328 -4.28 -21.22 -4.31
CA SER A 328 -3.93 -22.52 -4.90
C SER A 328 -3.63 -23.56 -3.82
N THR A 329 -3.91 -24.83 -4.13
CA THR A 329 -3.69 -25.95 -3.20
C THR A 329 -2.89 -27.06 -3.84
N SER A 330 -2.08 -27.77 -3.06
CA SER A 330 -1.43 -29.02 -3.45
C SER A 330 -1.78 -30.13 -2.46
N ARG A 331 -1.72 -31.38 -2.92
CA ARG A 331 -1.96 -32.59 -2.12
C ARG A 331 -0.85 -33.63 -2.29
N ASP A 332 0.26 -33.25 -2.91
CA ASP A 332 1.39 -34.09 -3.27
C ASP A 332 2.73 -33.39 -2.95
N GLY A 333 2.73 -32.57 -1.90
CA GLY A 333 3.90 -31.87 -1.39
C GLY A 333 4.35 -30.72 -2.29
N GLY A 334 3.48 -30.20 -3.15
CA GLY A 334 3.77 -29.11 -4.07
C GLY A 334 4.29 -29.56 -5.43
N GLN A 335 4.21 -30.85 -5.78
CA GLN A 335 4.57 -31.33 -7.12
C GLN A 335 3.57 -30.81 -8.17
N THR A 336 2.28 -30.83 -7.84
CA THR A 336 1.23 -30.27 -8.67
C THR A 336 0.35 -29.29 -7.90
N LEU A 337 -0.17 -28.29 -8.61
CA LEU A 337 -1.24 -27.43 -8.11
C LEU A 337 -2.59 -27.95 -8.58
N GLY A 338 -3.51 -28.11 -7.63
CA GLY A 338 -4.91 -28.42 -7.87
C GLY A 338 -5.71 -27.17 -8.25
N ARG A 339 -6.86 -26.98 -7.60
CA ARG A 339 -7.71 -25.79 -7.85
C ARG A 339 -6.92 -24.51 -7.54
N SER A 340 -6.78 -23.67 -8.56
CA SER A 340 -6.32 -22.28 -8.48
C SER A 340 -7.48 -21.38 -8.89
N GLY A 341 -7.79 -20.38 -8.07
CA GLY A 341 -8.89 -19.45 -8.35
C GLY A 341 -9.07 -18.43 -7.23
N PHE A 342 -10.16 -17.68 -7.31
CA PHE A 342 -10.48 -16.57 -6.39
C PHE A 342 -11.41 -16.97 -5.24
N GLN A 343 -11.67 -18.26 -5.05
CA GLN A 343 -12.60 -18.75 -4.03
C GLN A 343 -12.20 -18.37 -2.60
N GLY A 344 -10.90 -18.24 -2.32
CA GLY A 344 -10.36 -17.84 -1.02
C GLY A 344 -10.03 -16.35 -0.89
N GLY A 345 -10.29 -15.56 -1.94
CA GLY A 345 -9.81 -14.19 -2.10
C GLY A 345 -9.00 -14.00 -3.38
N GLY A 346 -8.78 -12.73 -3.74
CA GLY A 346 -7.84 -12.29 -4.77
C GLY A 346 -6.78 -11.40 -4.15
N ASP A 347 -5.54 -11.53 -4.62
CA ASP A 347 -4.37 -10.86 -4.05
C ASP A 347 -4.21 -11.19 -2.57
N ASN A 348 -3.85 -12.44 -2.31
CA ASN A 348 -3.84 -13.06 -1.00
C ASN A 348 -2.47 -12.88 -0.34
N HIS A 349 -2.46 -12.49 0.94
CA HIS A 349 -1.27 -12.03 1.67
C HIS A 349 -0.88 -12.95 2.81
N ASP A 350 -1.86 -13.44 3.56
CA ASP A 350 -1.62 -14.28 4.74
C ASP A 350 -2.62 -15.42 4.83
N ILE A 351 -2.21 -16.49 5.50
CA ILE A 351 -3.02 -17.67 5.76
C ILE A 351 -2.74 -18.20 7.16
N TRP A 352 -3.82 -18.46 7.90
CA TRP A 352 -3.78 -19.14 9.18
C TRP A 352 -4.67 -20.39 9.12
N ILE A 353 -4.12 -21.54 9.48
CA ILE A 353 -4.85 -22.81 9.57
C ILE A 353 -4.93 -23.20 11.05
N ASP A 354 -6.13 -23.56 11.51
CA ASP A 354 -6.34 -23.96 12.89
C ASP A 354 -5.58 -25.27 13.17
N PRO A 355 -4.60 -25.27 14.10
CA PRO A 355 -3.77 -26.44 14.37
C PRO A 355 -4.56 -27.60 15.00
N GLU A 356 -5.72 -27.33 15.61
CA GLU A 356 -6.59 -28.36 16.20
C GLU A 356 -7.73 -28.77 15.27
N ASN A 357 -7.97 -28.02 14.18
CA ASN A 357 -9.03 -28.29 13.21
C ASN A 357 -8.64 -27.86 11.78
N PRO A 358 -7.99 -28.72 10.99
CA PRO A 358 -7.49 -28.37 9.65
C PRO A 358 -8.59 -28.07 8.61
N ASP A 359 -9.87 -28.27 8.93
CA ASP A 359 -10.98 -27.84 8.07
C ASP A 359 -11.26 -26.32 8.23
N ARG A 360 -10.78 -25.71 9.31
CA ARG A 360 -10.90 -24.27 9.59
C ARG A 360 -9.61 -23.53 9.23
N PHE A 361 -9.73 -22.55 8.35
CA PHE A 361 -8.63 -21.62 8.07
C PHE A 361 -9.13 -20.26 7.58
N MET A 362 -8.24 -19.28 7.66
CA MET A 362 -8.46 -17.89 7.25
C MET A 362 -7.44 -17.48 6.20
N ILE A 363 -7.84 -16.60 5.30
CA ILE A 363 -6.97 -15.97 4.30
C ILE A 363 -7.17 -14.46 4.37
N ALA A 364 -6.08 -13.69 4.50
CA ALA A 364 -6.08 -12.24 4.36
C ALA A 364 -5.79 -11.88 2.90
N HIS A 365 -6.51 -10.91 2.33
CA HIS A 365 -6.39 -10.57 0.91
C HIS A 365 -6.88 -9.13 0.62
N ASP A 366 -6.71 -8.65 -0.61
CA ASP A 366 -7.06 -7.26 -0.94
C ASP A 366 -8.55 -6.96 -0.87
N GLY A 367 -9.40 -7.97 -1.03
CA GLY A 367 -10.85 -7.87 -0.79
C GLY A 367 -11.33 -8.00 0.67
N GLY A 368 -10.48 -8.34 1.63
CA GLY A 368 -10.87 -8.47 3.04
C GLY A 368 -10.08 -9.55 3.74
N ALA A 369 -10.82 -10.38 4.46
CA ALA A 369 -10.37 -11.71 4.79
C ALA A 369 -11.46 -12.70 4.42
N SER A 370 -11.10 -13.98 4.30
CA SER A 370 -12.05 -15.06 4.04
C SER A 370 -11.88 -16.16 5.08
N ILE A 371 -12.99 -16.70 5.59
CA ILE A 371 -13.01 -17.84 6.52
C ILE A 371 -13.60 -19.05 5.79
N THR A 372 -12.98 -20.22 5.97
CA THR A 372 -13.59 -21.52 5.67
C THR A 372 -13.70 -22.35 6.94
N LEU A 373 -14.74 -23.18 7.01
CA LEU A 373 -14.95 -24.21 8.04
C LEU A 373 -15.03 -25.63 7.46
N ASN A 374 -14.77 -25.79 6.16
CA ASN A 374 -14.90 -27.06 5.44
C ASN A 374 -13.74 -27.30 4.45
N ARG A 375 -12.55 -26.88 4.87
CA ARG A 375 -11.27 -27.12 4.18
C ARG A 375 -11.19 -26.47 2.79
N GLY A 376 -11.70 -25.26 2.67
CA GLY A 376 -11.65 -24.46 1.45
C GLY A 376 -12.61 -24.91 0.36
N ARG A 377 -13.65 -25.69 0.71
CA ARG A 377 -14.74 -26.00 -0.25
C ARG A 377 -15.64 -24.79 -0.46
N THR A 378 -15.90 -24.02 0.60
CA THR A 378 -16.61 -22.74 0.55
C THR A 378 -15.97 -21.73 1.49
N PHE A 379 -16.06 -20.46 1.15
CA PHE A 379 -15.54 -19.36 1.95
C PHE A 379 -16.63 -18.34 2.24
N THR A 380 -16.55 -17.74 3.43
CA THR A 380 -17.31 -16.55 3.82
C THR A 380 -16.34 -15.38 3.83
N ARG A 381 -16.59 -14.37 2.97
CA ARG A 381 -15.81 -13.12 2.94
C ARG A 381 -16.22 -12.24 4.12
N ILE A 382 -15.21 -11.65 4.76
CA ILE A 382 -15.31 -10.65 5.81
C ILE A 382 -15.11 -9.28 5.17
N VAL A 383 -16.07 -8.37 5.41
CA VAL A 383 -16.00 -6.97 4.96
C VAL A 383 -15.89 -6.08 6.19
N LEU A 384 -14.80 -5.32 6.27
CA LEU A 384 -14.49 -4.40 7.37
C LEU A 384 -14.47 -2.97 6.82
N PRO A 385 -14.70 -1.92 7.63
CA PRO A 385 -14.66 -0.51 7.18
C PRO A 385 -13.23 0.03 7.02
N ILE A 386 -12.40 -0.66 6.23
CA ILE A 386 -10.95 -0.43 6.04
C ILE A 386 -10.60 -0.12 4.57
N ALA A 387 -11.45 0.65 3.89
CA ALA A 387 -11.26 0.97 2.47
C ALA A 387 -9.97 1.75 2.23
N GLN A 388 -9.10 1.24 1.35
CA GLN A 388 -7.94 2.00 0.88
C GLN A 388 -8.35 2.92 -0.27
N MET A 389 -8.48 4.20 0.04
CA MET A 389 -8.83 5.25 -0.91
C MET A 389 -7.58 5.99 -1.39
N TYR A 390 -7.51 6.30 -2.68
CA TYR A 390 -6.38 7.04 -3.27
C TYR A 390 -6.53 8.56 -3.14
N HIS A 391 -7.49 9.13 -3.87
CA HIS A 391 -7.75 10.56 -3.91
C HIS A 391 -9.23 10.84 -3.68
N VAL A 392 -9.54 11.98 -3.08
CA VAL A 392 -10.90 12.40 -2.77
C VAL A 392 -11.22 13.70 -3.50
N SER A 393 -12.39 13.77 -4.12
CA SER A 393 -12.93 14.99 -4.73
C SER A 393 -14.39 15.20 -4.33
N THR A 394 -14.89 16.43 -4.47
CA THR A 394 -16.28 16.78 -4.18
C THR A 394 -16.89 17.58 -5.31
N ASP A 395 -18.21 17.45 -5.48
CA ASP A 395 -18.97 18.30 -6.39
C ASP A 395 -19.56 19.52 -5.68
N THR A 396 -20.36 20.33 -6.39
CA THR A 396 -20.92 21.59 -5.88
C THR A 396 -22.38 21.48 -5.43
N ARG A 397 -22.94 20.26 -5.35
CA ARG A 397 -24.35 20.05 -4.97
C ARG A 397 -24.57 20.29 -3.48
N ALA A 398 -25.84 20.40 -3.08
CA ALA A 398 -26.25 20.46 -1.68
C ALA A 398 -27.40 19.46 -1.40
N PRO A 399 -27.12 18.29 -0.79
CA PRO A 399 -25.81 17.81 -0.35
C PRO A 399 -24.85 17.50 -1.51
N TYR A 400 -23.56 17.79 -1.31
CA TYR A 400 -22.51 17.45 -2.29
C TYR A 400 -22.24 15.96 -2.29
N PHE A 401 -21.71 15.41 -3.38
CA PHE A 401 -21.14 14.05 -3.40
C PHE A 401 -19.64 14.08 -3.15
N VAL A 402 -19.15 13.01 -2.53
CA VAL A 402 -17.74 12.67 -2.36
C VAL A 402 -17.39 11.58 -3.36
N TYR A 403 -16.24 11.70 -4.01
CA TYR A 403 -15.75 10.82 -5.06
C TYR A 403 -14.37 10.30 -4.71
N GLY A 404 -14.03 9.09 -5.13
CA GLY A 404 -12.67 8.58 -5.03
C GLY A 404 -12.50 7.17 -5.56
N ASN A 405 -11.24 6.81 -5.81
CA ASN A 405 -10.84 5.49 -6.28
C ASN A 405 -10.51 4.59 -5.07
N ARG A 406 -11.01 3.36 -5.09
CA ARG A 406 -10.73 2.36 -4.04
C ARG A 406 -9.84 1.26 -4.62
N GLN A 407 -8.78 0.90 -3.90
CA GLN A 407 -7.95 -0.29 -4.18
C GLN A 407 -8.83 -1.52 -4.53
N ASP A 408 -8.43 -2.28 -5.55
CA ASP A 408 -9.11 -3.48 -6.05
C ASP A 408 -10.63 -3.30 -6.15
N GLY A 409 -11.02 -2.15 -6.66
CA GLY A 409 -12.38 -1.70 -6.78
C GLY A 409 -12.56 -0.68 -7.88
N SER A 410 -13.80 -0.30 -8.05
CA SER A 410 -14.21 0.79 -8.93
C SER A 410 -13.84 2.17 -8.36
N SER A 411 -13.93 3.22 -9.17
CA SER A 411 -14.11 4.57 -8.63
C SER A 411 -15.54 4.73 -8.15
N TYR A 412 -15.75 5.34 -6.99
CA TYR A 412 -17.08 5.46 -6.41
C TYR A 412 -17.45 6.90 -6.07
N ARG A 413 -18.75 7.15 -5.94
CA ARG A 413 -19.32 8.37 -5.36
C ARG A 413 -20.42 8.11 -4.35
N MET A 414 -20.59 9.01 -3.39
CA MET A 414 -21.61 8.94 -2.32
C MET A 414 -22.05 10.35 -1.89
N PRO A 415 -23.34 10.62 -1.62
CA PRO A 415 -23.74 11.90 -1.07
C PRO A 415 -23.18 12.12 0.34
N SER A 416 -22.80 13.36 0.65
CA SER A 416 -22.23 13.76 1.95
C SER A 416 -23.23 13.66 3.10
N ARG A 417 -24.53 13.63 2.83
CA ARG A 417 -25.58 13.32 3.81
C ARG A 417 -26.81 12.73 3.11
N SER A 418 -27.56 11.93 3.86
CA SER A 418 -28.84 11.39 3.44
C SER A 418 -29.98 12.03 4.22
N LEU A 419 -31.12 12.25 3.56
CA LEU A 419 -32.36 12.66 4.22
C LEU A 419 -33.00 11.53 5.04
N SER A 420 -32.56 10.27 4.85
CA SER A 420 -33.00 9.11 5.63
C SER A 420 -32.36 9.03 7.03
N GLY A 421 -31.49 9.97 7.40
CA GLY A 421 -30.85 10.01 8.73
C GLY A 421 -29.58 9.16 8.87
N SER A 422 -29.27 8.30 7.91
CA SER A 422 -28.02 7.52 7.85
C SER A 422 -27.50 7.38 6.42
N LEU A 423 -26.19 7.20 6.30
CA LEU A 423 -25.56 6.79 5.04
C LEU A 423 -25.42 5.27 5.06
N SER A 424 -25.79 4.60 3.97
CA SER A 424 -25.62 3.16 3.81
C SER A 424 -24.68 2.86 2.65
N GLU A 425 -23.93 1.75 2.74
CA GLU A 425 -23.03 1.31 1.67
C GLU A 425 -23.71 1.21 0.29
N GLY A 426 -24.97 0.78 0.24
CA GLY A 426 -25.75 0.68 -1.00
C GLY A 426 -26.06 2.02 -1.69
N GLN A 427 -25.68 3.16 -1.12
CA GLN A 427 -25.78 4.46 -1.76
C GLN A 427 -24.49 4.86 -2.51
N TRP A 428 -23.40 4.08 -2.38
CA TRP A 428 -22.22 4.23 -3.22
C TRP A 428 -22.55 3.81 -4.65
N GLY A 429 -22.19 4.64 -5.63
CA GLY A 429 -22.34 4.36 -7.05
C GLY A 429 -21.00 4.45 -7.78
N HIS A 430 -20.79 3.60 -8.78
CA HIS A 430 -19.61 3.63 -9.65
C HIS A 430 -19.58 4.92 -10.50
N VAL A 431 -18.38 5.39 -10.84
CA VAL A 431 -18.18 6.58 -11.71
C VAL A 431 -17.13 6.40 -12.81
N GLY A 432 -16.95 5.19 -13.34
CA GLY A 432 -15.92 4.89 -14.34
C GLY A 432 -14.52 4.72 -13.73
N GLY A 433 -13.52 4.61 -14.59
CA GLY A 433 -12.12 4.40 -14.20
C GLY A 433 -11.90 3.04 -13.52
N CYS A 434 -10.86 2.96 -12.70
CA CYS A 434 -10.57 1.75 -11.92
C CYS A 434 -10.07 2.09 -10.49
N GLU A 435 -9.32 1.18 -9.89
CA GLU A 435 -8.91 1.25 -8.48
C GLU A 435 -7.99 2.42 -8.13
N SER A 436 -7.26 2.98 -9.09
CA SER A 436 -6.21 3.97 -8.88
C SER A 436 -6.50 5.29 -9.59
N GLY A 437 -5.88 6.36 -9.08
CA GLY A 437 -5.97 7.70 -9.68
C GLY A 437 -7.06 8.55 -9.05
N PHE A 438 -7.68 9.40 -9.87
CA PHE A 438 -8.63 10.42 -9.44
C PHE A 438 -10.00 10.19 -10.05
N ALA A 439 -11.05 10.49 -9.29
CA ALA A 439 -12.43 10.57 -9.76
C ALA A 439 -12.93 12.00 -9.54
N ILE A 440 -12.83 12.83 -10.58
CA ILE A 440 -13.03 14.28 -10.49
C ILE A 440 -14.36 14.65 -11.15
N PRO A 441 -15.38 15.08 -10.39
CA PRO A 441 -16.62 15.56 -10.98
C PRO A 441 -16.40 16.92 -11.65
N ASP A 442 -17.05 17.12 -12.80
CA ASP A 442 -17.25 18.46 -13.35
C ASP A 442 -18.15 19.25 -12.39
N THR A 443 -17.66 20.39 -11.91
CA THR A 443 -18.34 21.22 -10.90
C THR A 443 -19.37 22.19 -11.47
N VAL A 444 -19.45 22.30 -12.80
CA VAL A 444 -20.44 23.11 -13.54
C VAL A 444 -21.65 22.23 -13.91
N ASP A 445 -21.44 21.07 -14.52
CA ASP A 445 -22.55 20.20 -14.96
C ASP A 445 -22.98 19.16 -13.90
N ASN A 446 -22.09 18.81 -12.96
CA ASN A 446 -22.28 17.79 -11.90
C ASN A 446 -22.74 16.40 -12.40
N ALA A 447 -22.68 16.16 -13.71
CA ALA A 447 -23.11 14.97 -14.40
C ALA A 447 -21.93 14.18 -15.00
N THR A 448 -20.87 14.89 -15.39
CA THR A 448 -19.67 14.33 -15.98
C THR A 448 -18.63 14.08 -14.89
N VAL A 449 -17.99 12.91 -14.91
CA VAL A 449 -16.89 12.56 -14.01
C VAL A 449 -15.70 12.09 -14.84
N TRP A 450 -14.53 12.64 -14.55
CA TRP A 450 -13.26 12.19 -15.12
C TRP A 450 -12.61 11.21 -14.15
N SER A 451 -12.49 9.96 -14.57
CA SER A 451 -12.05 8.87 -13.71
C SER A 451 -10.81 8.19 -14.28
N GLY A 452 -9.72 8.25 -13.52
CA GLY A 452 -8.44 7.66 -13.84
C GLY A 452 -8.37 6.15 -13.57
N CYS A 453 -7.29 5.57 -14.05
CA CYS A 453 -6.85 4.20 -13.81
C CYS A 453 -5.33 4.12 -14.02
N TYR A 454 -4.65 3.08 -13.54
CA TYR A 454 -3.24 2.86 -13.85
C TYR A 454 -3.03 2.71 -15.38
N ASP A 455 -1.77 2.71 -15.82
CA ASP A 455 -1.41 2.59 -17.25
C ASP A 455 -1.94 3.77 -18.11
N GLY A 456 -2.12 4.95 -17.51
CA GLY A 456 -2.70 6.11 -18.19
C GLY A 456 -4.19 5.93 -18.55
N GLY A 457 -4.86 4.91 -18.00
CA GLY A 457 -6.28 4.69 -18.23
C GLY A 457 -7.11 5.89 -17.78
N LEU A 458 -8.04 6.32 -18.63
CA LEU A 458 -8.89 7.48 -18.36
C LEU A 458 -10.24 7.28 -19.00
N GLU A 459 -11.29 7.56 -18.23
CA GLU A 459 -12.66 7.50 -18.68
C GLU A 459 -13.41 8.80 -18.37
N VAL A 460 -14.31 9.17 -19.27
CA VAL A 460 -15.36 10.16 -18.99
C VAL A 460 -16.65 9.40 -18.73
N TYR A 461 -17.18 9.53 -17.53
CA TYR A 461 -18.40 8.87 -17.09
C TYR A 461 -19.56 9.87 -16.98
N ASP A 462 -20.71 9.52 -17.57
CA ASP A 462 -21.94 10.30 -17.46
C ASP A 462 -22.90 9.64 -16.47
N VAL A 463 -23.04 10.26 -15.29
CA VAL A 463 -23.84 9.73 -14.19
C VAL A 463 -25.35 9.67 -14.49
N ARG A 464 -25.82 10.31 -15.56
CA ARG A 464 -27.23 10.29 -15.99
C ARG A 464 -27.55 9.05 -16.81
N THR A 465 -26.56 8.57 -17.56
CA THR A 465 -26.72 7.44 -18.50
C THR A 465 -26.03 6.17 -18.03
N ASP A 466 -25.22 6.25 -16.97
CA ASP A 466 -24.40 5.15 -16.46
C ASP A 466 -23.43 4.61 -17.52
N HIS A 467 -22.89 5.52 -18.35
CA HIS A 467 -22.00 5.17 -19.45
C HIS A 467 -20.61 5.77 -19.25
N ALA A 468 -19.59 4.92 -19.32
CA ALA A 468 -18.19 5.29 -19.36
C ALA A 468 -17.68 5.25 -20.80
N ARG A 469 -16.98 6.30 -21.22
CA ARG A 469 -16.22 6.31 -22.47
C ARG A 469 -14.73 6.36 -22.16
N ASN A 470 -13.98 5.41 -22.69
CA ASN A 470 -12.52 5.45 -22.64
C ASN A 470 -11.99 6.62 -23.49
N VAL A 471 -11.19 7.48 -22.85
CA VAL A 471 -10.60 8.69 -23.43
C VAL A 471 -9.08 8.73 -23.22
N ARG A 472 -8.46 7.56 -23.07
CA ARG A 472 -7.01 7.42 -22.86
C ARG A 472 -6.25 8.25 -23.91
N VAL A 473 -5.24 9.00 -23.45
CA VAL A 473 -4.42 9.89 -24.32
C VAL A 473 -3.80 9.12 -25.48
N TRP A 474 -3.33 7.92 -25.21
CA TRP A 474 -2.72 7.03 -26.19
C TRP A 474 -3.09 5.58 -25.86
N PRO A 475 -3.78 4.85 -26.75
CA PRO A 475 -4.27 3.50 -26.47
C PRO A 475 -3.16 2.45 -26.59
N GLU A 476 -2.13 2.56 -25.74
CA GLU A 476 -1.01 1.63 -25.59
C GLU A 476 -1.08 1.00 -24.20
N ALA A 477 -0.79 -0.30 -24.10
CA ALA A 477 -0.78 -1.05 -22.86
C ALA A 477 0.65 -1.31 -22.40
N GLY A 478 1.02 -0.80 -21.21
CA GLY A 478 2.40 -0.79 -20.72
C GLY A 478 2.86 -2.01 -19.91
N TYR A 479 1.99 -2.98 -19.65
CA TYR A 479 2.33 -4.15 -18.80
C TYR A 479 3.59 -4.87 -19.28
N GLY A 480 4.58 -5.00 -18.39
CA GLY A 480 5.85 -5.67 -18.70
C GLY A 480 6.88 -4.81 -19.43
N TRP A 481 6.48 -3.66 -20.01
CA TRP A 481 7.38 -2.79 -20.75
C TRP A 481 8.25 -1.95 -19.82
N ARG A 482 9.47 -1.64 -20.28
CA ARG A 482 10.31 -0.67 -19.58
C ARG A 482 9.77 0.73 -19.82
N PRO A 483 9.86 1.64 -18.83
CA PRO A 483 9.43 3.02 -19.02
C PRO A 483 10.10 3.71 -20.22
N ALA A 484 11.37 3.39 -20.51
CA ALA A 484 12.11 3.95 -21.65
C ALA A 484 11.57 3.51 -23.03
N ASP A 485 10.84 2.39 -23.10
CA ASP A 485 10.30 1.84 -24.35
C ASP A 485 8.86 2.35 -24.63
N MET A 486 8.25 3.06 -23.68
CA MET A 486 6.89 3.61 -23.78
C MET A 486 6.87 4.99 -24.44
N LYS A 487 5.83 5.29 -25.23
CA LYS A 487 5.65 6.63 -25.80
C LYS A 487 5.37 7.68 -24.72
N TYR A 488 4.47 7.34 -23.81
CA TYR A 488 4.13 8.14 -22.63
C TYR A 488 4.29 7.28 -21.39
N ARG A 489 4.99 7.82 -20.40
CA ARG A 489 5.21 7.15 -19.11
C ARG A 489 4.15 7.62 -18.12
N TRP A 490 3.59 6.68 -17.39
CA TRP A 490 2.53 6.94 -16.41
C TRP A 490 2.96 6.32 -15.10
N ASN A 491 2.70 6.99 -13.99
CA ASN A 491 2.81 6.36 -12.68
C ASN A 491 1.50 5.60 -12.36
N TRP A 492 1.46 4.82 -11.26
CA TRP A 492 0.25 4.12 -10.79
C TRP A 492 -0.97 5.03 -10.69
N THR A 493 -0.72 6.26 -10.26
CA THR A 493 -1.66 7.38 -10.28
C THR A 493 -1.04 8.51 -11.09
N PHE A 494 -1.78 9.10 -12.02
CA PHE A 494 -1.32 10.25 -12.80
C PHE A 494 -2.26 11.44 -12.59
N PRO A 495 -1.75 12.69 -12.64
CA PRO A 495 -2.56 13.84 -12.28
C PRO A 495 -3.54 14.24 -13.39
N ILE A 496 -4.77 14.56 -12.99
CA ILE A 496 -5.88 15.02 -13.84
C ILE A 496 -6.38 16.34 -13.27
N ALA A 497 -6.60 17.35 -14.11
CA ALA A 497 -7.13 18.65 -13.69
C ALA A 497 -8.18 19.18 -14.66
N ILE A 498 -9.35 19.55 -14.15
CA ILE A 498 -10.36 20.31 -14.90
C ILE A 498 -10.06 21.80 -14.71
N SER A 499 -10.05 22.57 -15.79
CA SER A 499 -9.79 24.01 -15.70
C SER A 499 -10.88 24.70 -14.86
N PRO A 500 -10.50 25.55 -13.88
CA PRO A 500 -11.47 26.34 -13.13
C PRO A 500 -12.10 27.48 -13.96
N HIS A 501 -11.57 27.75 -15.16
CA HIS A 501 -12.04 28.82 -16.05
C HIS A 501 -12.88 28.32 -17.22
N ASP A 502 -12.74 27.04 -17.58
CA ASP A 502 -13.40 26.43 -18.73
C ASP A 502 -13.56 24.93 -18.50
N HIS A 503 -14.73 24.50 -18.04
CA HIS A 503 -14.96 23.09 -17.67
C HIS A 503 -14.84 22.10 -18.84
N ALA A 504 -14.88 22.55 -20.10
CA ALA A 504 -14.61 21.70 -21.25
C ALA A 504 -13.11 21.37 -21.41
N LYS A 505 -12.24 22.14 -20.74
CA LYS A 505 -10.78 22.01 -20.81
C LYS A 505 -10.26 21.16 -19.66
N VAL A 506 -9.66 20.03 -20.02
CA VAL A 506 -9.08 19.08 -19.07
C VAL A 506 -7.64 18.79 -19.42
N TYR A 507 -6.79 18.78 -18.41
CA TYR A 507 -5.37 18.48 -18.51
C TYR A 507 -5.05 17.15 -17.82
N VAL A 508 -4.09 16.42 -18.38
CA VAL A 508 -3.50 15.24 -17.74
C VAL A 508 -1.98 15.22 -17.90
N GLY A 509 -1.28 14.67 -16.91
CA GLY A 509 0.18 14.59 -16.92
C GLY A 509 0.71 13.18 -17.16
N SER A 510 1.47 12.97 -18.23
CA SER A 510 2.43 11.85 -18.36
C SER A 510 3.81 12.37 -17.94
N GLN A 511 4.89 12.16 -18.69
CA GLN A 511 6.07 13.02 -18.65
C GLN A 511 5.85 14.43 -19.25
N VAL A 512 4.76 14.62 -19.99
CA VAL A 512 4.33 15.89 -20.59
C VAL A 512 2.89 16.24 -20.18
N VAL A 513 2.47 17.48 -20.38
CA VAL A 513 1.10 17.93 -20.20
C VAL A 513 0.31 17.75 -21.50
N HIS A 514 -0.80 17.04 -21.40
CA HIS A 514 -1.80 16.88 -22.45
C HIS A 514 -3.03 17.71 -22.11
N VAL A 515 -3.70 18.26 -23.12
CA VAL A 515 -4.96 18.98 -22.97
C VAL A 515 -6.00 18.49 -23.96
N THR A 516 -7.24 18.42 -23.53
CA THR A 516 -8.41 18.25 -24.37
C THR A 516 -9.41 19.38 -24.14
N THR A 517 -10.17 19.72 -25.18
CA THR A 517 -11.31 20.65 -25.12
C THR A 517 -12.57 20.06 -25.76
N ASP A 518 -12.56 18.76 -26.09
CA ASP A 518 -13.62 18.04 -26.81
C ASP A 518 -14.11 16.82 -26.02
N GLY A 519 -14.01 16.89 -24.70
CA GLY A 519 -14.36 15.81 -23.79
C GLY A 519 -13.43 14.60 -23.91
N GLY A 520 -12.19 14.75 -24.36
CA GLY A 520 -11.24 13.65 -24.50
C GLY A 520 -11.45 12.83 -25.77
N ALA A 521 -12.09 13.39 -26.80
CA ALA A 521 -12.09 12.79 -28.13
C ALA A 521 -10.74 12.95 -28.84
N SER A 522 -10.00 14.02 -28.53
CA SER A 522 -8.62 14.24 -28.95
C SER A 522 -7.79 14.93 -27.87
N TRP A 523 -6.46 14.76 -27.97
CA TRP A 523 -5.48 15.30 -27.02
C TRP A 523 -4.37 16.05 -27.76
N LYS A 524 -3.97 17.19 -27.21
CA LYS A 524 -2.83 17.99 -27.66
C LYS A 524 -1.75 18.02 -26.58
N VAL A 525 -0.51 17.77 -26.96
CA VAL A 525 0.65 18.01 -26.09
C VAL A 525 0.95 19.51 -26.05
N ILE A 526 1.06 20.07 -24.84
CA ILE A 526 1.33 21.49 -24.59
C ILE A 526 2.55 21.70 -23.69
N SER A 527 3.47 20.75 -23.63
CA SER A 527 4.75 20.93 -22.93
C SER A 527 5.84 20.08 -23.56
N PRO A 528 7.13 20.41 -23.32
CA PRO A 528 8.21 19.44 -23.43
C PRO A 528 8.09 18.37 -22.31
N ASP A 529 9.04 17.44 -22.24
CA ASP A 529 9.24 16.61 -21.05
C ASP A 529 9.59 17.52 -19.87
N LEU A 530 8.74 17.54 -18.84
CA LEU A 530 8.85 18.41 -17.66
C LEU A 530 9.46 17.68 -16.45
N THR A 531 10.12 16.56 -16.70
CA THR A 531 10.80 15.72 -15.71
C THR A 531 12.31 15.85 -15.87
N ARG A 532 13.10 15.26 -14.97
CA ARG A 532 14.57 15.20 -15.15
C ARG A 532 14.95 14.35 -16.36
N ASN A 533 14.05 13.46 -16.79
CA ASN A 533 14.22 12.55 -17.91
C ASN A 533 15.56 11.78 -17.85
N ASP A 534 15.96 11.39 -16.64
CA ASP A 534 17.15 10.56 -16.45
C ASP A 534 16.85 9.13 -16.92
N THR A 535 17.40 8.77 -18.07
CA THR A 535 17.16 7.45 -18.69
C THR A 535 17.65 6.27 -17.84
N THR A 536 18.55 6.50 -16.89
CA THR A 536 18.97 5.45 -15.94
C THR A 536 17.86 5.08 -14.95
N HIS A 537 16.87 5.97 -14.76
CA HIS A 537 15.69 5.79 -13.91
C HIS A 537 14.44 5.36 -14.70
N GLN A 538 14.62 4.87 -15.94
CA GLN A 538 13.55 4.43 -16.84
C GLN A 538 13.69 2.95 -17.24
N GLN A 539 14.32 2.15 -16.37
CA GLN A 539 14.60 0.74 -16.59
C GLN A 539 13.52 -0.17 -16.00
N SER A 540 13.59 -1.47 -16.27
CA SER A 540 12.70 -2.46 -15.63
C SER A 540 12.89 -2.45 -14.11
N SER A 541 11.79 -2.64 -13.40
CA SER A 541 11.75 -2.87 -11.96
C SER A 541 11.54 -4.36 -11.62
N GLY A 542 11.69 -4.69 -10.35
CA GLY A 542 11.38 -5.99 -9.74
C GLY A 542 12.61 -6.74 -9.23
N GLY A 543 13.78 -6.58 -9.86
CA GLY A 543 15.02 -7.26 -9.46
C GLY A 543 15.13 -8.69 -10.01
N VAL A 544 15.18 -9.70 -9.15
CA VAL A 544 15.30 -11.13 -9.55
C VAL A 544 14.18 -11.54 -10.50
N THR A 545 12.96 -11.10 -10.20
CA THR A 545 11.80 -11.21 -11.10
C THR A 545 11.38 -9.82 -11.57
N THR A 546 11.00 -9.66 -12.84
CA THR A 546 10.56 -8.35 -13.37
C THR A 546 9.14 -8.03 -12.91
N ASP A 547 8.90 -6.80 -12.46
CA ASP A 547 7.61 -6.26 -12.04
C ASP A 547 7.40 -4.85 -12.62
N ASN A 548 7.03 -4.80 -13.90
CA ASN A 548 6.76 -3.56 -14.64
C ASN A 548 5.24 -3.34 -14.74
N LEU A 549 4.67 -2.79 -13.66
CA LEU A 549 3.26 -2.39 -13.58
C LEU A 549 3.12 -0.89 -13.31
N MET A 550 4.06 -0.08 -13.78
CA MET A 550 4.02 1.39 -13.73
C MET A 550 4.10 2.00 -12.32
N THR A 551 4.06 1.18 -11.28
CA THR A 551 4.06 1.61 -9.89
C THR A 551 5.32 2.32 -9.46
N PHE A 552 6.43 1.95 -10.08
CA PHE A 552 7.76 2.47 -9.80
C PHE A 552 8.32 3.22 -11.01
N ASP A 553 7.50 3.59 -12.00
CA ASP A 553 7.98 4.28 -13.19
C ASP A 553 8.52 5.66 -12.82
N GLY A 554 9.81 5.87 -13.10
CA GLY A 554 10.47 7.16 -12.95
C GLY A 554 10.15 8.14 -14.08
N ALA A 555 10.48 9.41 -13.86
CA ALA A 555 10.37 10.48 -14.86
C ALA A 555 8.94 10.65 -15.40
N THR A 556 7.99 10.85 -14.49
CA THR A 556 6.58 11.15 -14.76
C THR A 556 6.11 12.38 -13.99
N LEU A 557 5.15 13.14 -14.52
CA LEU A 557 4.40 14.12 -13.75
C LEU A 557 3.50 13.40 -12.74
N PHE A 558 3.39 14.01 -11.57
CA PHE A 558 2.68 13.46 -10.41
C PHE A 558 1.68 14.45 -9.80
N ALA A 559 1.88 15.76 -10.00
CA ALA A 559 0.96 16.83 -9.63
C ALA A 559 0.70 17.76 -10.82
N LEU A 560 -0.54 18.26 -10.96
CA LEU A 560 -0.97 19.18 -12.03
C LEU A 560 -2.15 20.01 -11.53
N ALA A 561 -2.09 21.34 -11.70
CA ALA A 561 -3.20 22.22 -11.38
C ALA A 561 -3.15 23.51 -12.21
N GLU A 562 -4.31 24.07 -12.55
CA GLU A 562 -4.43 25.40 -13.13
C GLU A 562 -4.84 26.41 -12.04
N SER A 563 -4.25 27.60 -12.05
CA SER A 563 -4.58 28.65 -11.10
C SER A 563 -6.05 29.03 -11.18
N PRO A 564 -6.80 29.09 -10.06
CA PRO A 564 -8.17 29.59 -10.06
C PRO A 564 -8.25 31.11 -10.26
N VAL A 565 -7.13 31.83 -10.17
CA VAL A 565 -7.07 33.30 -10.27
C VAL A 565 -6.85 33.76 -11.71
N GLN A 566 -6.08 33.02 -12.50
CA GLN A 566 -5.74 33.41 -13.87
C GLN A 566 -5.67 32.21 -14.80
N ALA A 567 -6.48 32.25 -15.86
CA ALA A 567 -6.48 31.25 -16.92
C ALA A 567 -5.11 31.17 -17.61
N GLY A 568 -4.69 29.94 -17.93
CA GLY A 568 -3.41 29.65 -18.58
C GLY A 568 -2.21 29.67 -17.65
N VAL A 569 -2.38 29.89 -16.34
CA VAL A 569 -1.33 29.68 -15.35
C VAL A 569 -1.41 28.25 -14.82
N ILE A 570 -0.52 27.37 -15.30
CA ILE A 570 -0.56 25.93 -15.05
C ILE A 570 0.70 25.51 -14.31
N TRP A 571 0.53 24.76 -13.23
CA TRP A 571 1.62 24.23 -12.42
C TRP A 571 1.73 22.72 -12.56
N THR A 572 2.95 22.20 -12.58
CA THR A 572 3.24 20.76 -12.63
C THR A 572 4.32 20.39 -11.63
N GLY A 573 4.21 19.21 -11.03
CA GLY A 573 5.24 18.59 -10.21
C GLY A 573 5.55 17.18 -10.69
N SER A 574 6.81 16.78 -10.72
CA SER A 574 7.24 15.45 -11.16
C SER A 574 7.62 14.53 -9.99
N ASN A 575 7.60 13.22 -10.23
CA ASN A 575 8.04 12.22 -9.25
C ASN A 575 9.57 12.17 -9.05
N ASP A 576 10.31 12.91 -9.88
CA ASP A 576 11.74 13.14 -9.77
C ASP A 576 12.09 14.55 -9.27
N GLY A 577 11.10 15.31 -8.78
CA GLY A 577 11.34 16.51 -7.97
C GLY A 577 11.62 17.78 -8.73
N LEU A 578 10.98 17.96 -9.90
CA LEU A 578 10.92 19.24 -10.59
C LEU A 578 9.53 19.86 -10.42
N VAL A 579 9.50 21.19 -10.31
CA VAL A 579 8.29 22.00 -10.36
C VAL A 579 8.41 23.00 -11.50
N HIS A 580 7.41 22.99 -12.38
CA HIS A 580 7.32 23.93 -13.49
C HIS A 580 6.02 24.73 -13.44
N VAL A 581 6.08 25.94 -14.00
CA VAL A 581 4.92 26.80 -14.22
C VAL A 581 4.89 27.30 -15.66
N SER A 582 3.72 27.23 -16.29
CA SER A 582 3.40 27.99 -17.49
C SER A 582 2.52 29.18 -17.11
N ARG A 583 2.68 30.32 -17.80
CA ARG A 583 1.83 31.51 -17.62
C ARG A 583 1.08 31.91 -18.90
N ASP A 584 1.17 31.08 -19.93
CA ASP A 584 0.69 31.35 -21.29
C ASP A 584 -0.05 30.13 -21.89
N GLY A 585 -0.69 29.32 -21.03
CA GLY A 585 -1.51 28.18 -21.45
C GLY A 585 -0.71 27.02 -22.02
N GLY A 586 0.55 26.85 -21.59
CA GLY A 586 1.45 25.78 -22.02
C GLY A 586 2.27 26.11 -23.27
N THR A 587 2.35 27.38 -23.69
CA THR A 587 3.24 27.73 -24.81
C THR A 587 4.70 27.72 -24.36
N SER A 588 4.96 28.18 -23.14
CA SER A 588 6.27 28.13 -22.49
C SER A 588 6.16 27.66 -21.04
N TRP A 589 7.23 27.07 -20.53
CA TRP A 589 7.32 26.49 -19.19
C TRP A 589 8.62 26.95 -18.52
N THR A 590 8.52 27.35 -17.25
CA THR A 590 9.64 27.79 -16.43
C THR A 590 9.85 26.81 -15.28
N ASP A 591 11.05 26.25 -15.15
CA ASP A 591 11.45 25.50 -13.95
C ASP A 591 11.61 26.47 -12.78
N VAL A 592 10.85 26.25 -11.73
CA VAL A 592 10.82 27.05 -10.51
C VAL A 592 11.27 26.26 -9.28
N THR A 593 11.85 25.08 -9.48
CA THR A 593 12.31 24.19 -8.41
C THR A 593 13.31 24.87 -7.46
N ALA A 594 14.13 25.79 -7.98
CA ALA A 594 15.08 26.57 -7.17
C ALA A 594 14.41 27.45 -6.09
N ASN A 595 13.10 27.71 -6.20
CA ASN A 595 12.32 28.44 -5.19
C ASN A 595 11.87 27.56 -4.02
N LEU A 596 12.21 26.26 -4.02
CA LEU A 596 11.94 25.32 -2.93
C LEU A 596 13.23 25.09 -2.12
N PRO A 597 13.60 26.02 -1.22
CA PRO A 597 14.88 25.95 -0.52
C PRO A 597 14.95 24.67 0.32
N LYS A 598 16.13 24.04 0.32
CA LYS A 598 16.41 22.82 1.09
C LYS A 598 15.62 21.57 0.66
N LEU A 599 14.88 21.61 -0.45
CA LEU A 599 14.33 20.39 -1.05
C LEU A 599 15.48 19.55 -1.58
N PRO A 600 15.72 18.33 -1.06
CA PRO A 600 16.75 17.47 -1.63
C PRO A 600 16.35 17.01 -3.05
N PRO A 601 17.31 16.74 -3.94
CA PRO A 601 17.03 16.21 -5.27
C PRO A 601 16.17 14.94 -5.21
N TRP A 602 15.39 14.71 -6.27
CA TRP A 602 14.55 13.51 -6.44
C TRP A 602 13.33 13.38 -5.52
N GLY A 603 13.03 14.38 -4.69
CA GLY A 603 11.82 14.36 -3.88
C GLY A 603 10.55 14.40 -4.74
N LYS A 604 9.70 13.39 -4.61
CA LYS A 604 8.45 13.28 -5.38
C LYS A 604 7.54 14.44 -5.02
N ILE A 605 7.15 15.26 -6.00
CA ILE A 605 6.17 16.32 -5.77
C ILE A 605 4.78 15.69 -5.72
N THR A 606 4.26 15.48 -4.52
CA THR A 606 3.02 14.73 -4.30
C THR A 606 1.76 15.58 -4.49
N ASN A 607 1.86 16.90 -4.29
CA ASN A 607 0.74 17.81 -4.51
C ASN A 607 1.20 19.25 -4.80
N ILE A 608 0.39 19.98 -5.56
CA ILE A 608 0.54 21.42 -5.82
C ILE A 608 -0.84 22.08 -5.76
N GLU A 609 -0.99 23.08 -4.91
CA GLU A 609 -2.23 23.86 -4.75
C GLU A 609 -1.97 25.33 -5.14
N PRO A 610 -2.40 25.78 -6.33
CA PRO A 610 -2.32 27.19 -6.72
C PRO A 610 -3.10 28.09 -5.76
N SER A 611 -2.55 29.25 -5.44
CA SER A 611 -3.19 30.21 -4.54
C SER A 611 -4.51 30.74 -5.11
N HIS A 612 -5.51 30.87 -4.23
CA HIS A 612 -6.79 31.53 -4.53
C HIS A 612 -6.70 33.07 -4.53
N PHE A 613 -5.53 33.64 -4.24
CA PHE A 613 -5.34 35.09 -4.08
C PHE A 613 -4.33 35.68 -5.06
N ASP A 614 -3.33 34.91 -5.47
CA ASP A 614 -2.28 35.36 -6.38
C ASP A 614 -1.98 34.29 -7.43
N ALA A 615 -2.14 34.66 -8.70
CA ALA A 615 -1.91 33.78 -9.84
C ALA A 615 -0.48 33.20 -9.87
N GLY A 616 0.51 33.94 -9.36
CA GLY A 616 1.91 33.54 -9.38
C GLY A 616 2.38 32.68 -8.22
N THR A 617 1.48 32.29 -7.32
CA THR A 617 1.81 31.59 -6.06
C THR A 617 1.15 30.22 -6.01
N ALA A 618 1.85 29.21 -5.49
CA ALA A 618 1.32 27.88 -5.20
C ALA A 618 1.95 27.32 -3.93
N TYR A 619 1.22 26.45 -3.23
CA TYR A 619 1.73 25.63 -2.14
C TYR A 619 2.18 24.28 -2.69
N VAL A 620 3.32 23.77 -2.23
CA VAL A 620 3.88 22.51 -2.74
C VAL A 620 4.18 21.55 -1.60
N ALA A 621 3.75 20.30 -1.74
CA ALA A 621 4.16 19.20 -0.88
C ALA A 621 5.11 18.26 -1.63
N ALA A 622 6.20 17.88 -0.98
CA ALA A 622 7.16 16.92 -1.51
C ALA A 622 7.39 15.78 -0.51
N ASP A 623 7.61 14.58 -1.06
CA ASP A 623 7.80 13.35 -0.31
C ASP A 623 9.13 12.70 -0.71
N LEU A 624 9.95 12.41 0.31
CA LEU A 624 11.27 11.83 0.17
C LEU A 624 11.42 10.50 0.91
N HIS A 625 10.33 9.89 1.39
CA HIS A 625 10.45 8.65 2.15
C HIS A 625 11.10 7.53 1.33
N GLU A 626 10.88 7.50 0.01
CA GLU A 626 11.52 6.58 -0.95
C GLU A 626 13.02 6.82 -1.13
N LEU A 627 13.55 7.92 -0.59
CA LEU A 627 14.97 8.24 -0.51
C LEU A 627 15.51 8.09 0.91
N ASP A 628 14.74 7.42 1.77
CA ASP A 628 15.02 7.19 3.19
C ASP A 628 14.95 8.44 4.09
N ASP A 629 14.32 9.52 3.61
CA ASP A 629 14.08 10.75 4.36
C ASP A 629 12.59 10.88 4.74
N LEU A 630 12.31 10.78 6.04
CA LEU A 630 10.93 10.77 6.57
C LEU A 630 10.42 12.17 6.97
N TRP A 631 11.18 13.23 6.71
CA TRP A 631 10.74 14.58 7.04
C TRP A 631 9.65 15.07 6.07
N PRO A 632 8.62 15.79 6.56
CA PRO A 632 7.66 16.44 5.69
C PRO A 632 8.26 17.71 5.07
N TYR A 633 8.04 17.90 3.77
CA TYR A 633 8.45 19.09 3.03
C TYR A 633 7.22 19.81 2.48
N ILE A 634 6.96 21.02 2.99
CA ILE A 634 5.83 21.87 2.61
C ILE A 634 6.36 23.28 2.38
N TYR A 635 5.99 23.86 1.23
CA TYR A 635 6.47 25.16 0.75
C TYR A 635 5.33 26.14 0.50
#